data_AF-A0A9W8TSQ2-F1
#
_entry.id   AF-A0A9W8TSQ2-F1
#
_cell.length_a   1.000
_cell.length_b   1.000
_cell.length_c   1.000
_cell.angle_alpha   90.00
_cell.angle_beta   90.00
_cell.angle_gamma   90.00
#
_symmetry.space_group_name_H-M   'P 1'
#
loop_
_entity.id
_entity.type
_entity.pdbx_description
1 polymer ?
#
loop_
_entity_poly.entity_id
_entity_poly.type
_entity_poly.pdbx_seq_one_letter_code
_entity_poly.pdbx_strand_id
1 'polypeptide(L)' 'VFDVSSRTGFMPPRPPLGRLPAPWTVWEELLDDARRESLQPGDKLGLTTAEMAHSERWRAGVR' A
#
# COMPACT_ATOMS: atom_id res chain seq x y z
N VAL A 1 18.20 -16.38 9.73
CA VAL A 1 18.82 -15.27 10.47
C VAL A 1 18.20 -14.00 9.93
N PHE A 2 17.57 -13.19 10.79
CA PHE A 2 17.03 -11.89 10.37
C PHE A 2 18.16 -10.87 10.40
N ASP A 3 18.18 -9.98 9.41
CA ASP A 3 19.15 -8.88 9.37
C ASP A 3 18.67 -7.78 10.32
N VAL A 4 19.11 -7.85 11.57
CA VAL A 4 18.72 -6.93 12.65
C VAL A 4 19.88 -6.00 12.93
N SER A 5 19.68 -4.71 12.65
CA SER A 5 20.62 -3.67 13.04
C SER A 5 20.65 -3.55 14.56
N SER A 6 21.83 -3.59 15.17
CA SER A 6 22.02 -3.38 16.61
C SER A 6 21.61 -1.98 17.08
N ARG A 7 21.46 -1.02 16.16
CA ARG A 7 21.13 0.38 16.43
C ARG A 7 19.68 0.74 16.11
N THR A 8 19.09 0.11 15.11
CA THR A 8 17.75 0.46 14.59
C THR A 8 16.77 -0.70 14.63
N GLY A 9 17.20 -1.87 15.11
CA GLY A 9 16.40 -3.09 15.09
C GLY A 9 16.07 -3.49 13.65
N PHE A 10 14.77 -3.69 13.38
CA PHE A 10 14.25 -3.99 12.05
C PHE A 10 14.05 -2.76 11.17
N MET A 11 14.29 -1.55 11.69
CA MET A 11 14.12 -0.34 10.89
C MET A 11 15.35 -0.09 10.02
N PRO A 12 15.15 0.27 8.74
CA PRO A 12 16.23 0.72 7.89
C PRO A 12 16.97 1.89 8.56
N PRO A 13 18.30 1.98 8.41
CA PRO A 13 19.10 3.05 9.03
C PRO A 13 18.86 4.43 8.41
N ARG A 14 18.17 4.48 7.27
CA ARG A 14 17.77 5.70 6.56
C ARG A 14 16.25 5.84 6.62
N PRO A 15 15.73 7.08 6.67
CA PRO A 15 14.30 7.30 6.60
C PRO A 15 13.73 6.72 5.30
N PRO A 16 12.47 6.23 5.31
CA PRO A 16 11.80 5.79 4.10
C PRO A 16 11.70 6.91 3.07
N LEU A 17 11.71 6.55 1.79
CA LEU A 17 11.39 7.49 0.72
C LEU A 17 9.91 7.89 0.82
N GLY A 18 9.62 9.18 0.67
CA GLY A 18 8.23 9.66 0.66
C GLY A 18 7.50 9.36 -0.66
N ARG A 19 8.25 9.27 -1.77
CA ARG A 19 7.74 8.94 -3.10
C ARG A 19 8.87 8.38 -3.98
N LEU A 20 8.53 7.44 -4.85
CA LEU A 20 9.44 6.89 -5.84
C LEU A 20 9.69 7.85 -7.03
N PRO A 21 10.83 7.73 -7.72
CA PRO A 21 11.17 8.59 -8.86
C PRO A 21 10.30 8.31 -10.10
N ALA A 22 10.42 9.19 -11.10
CA ALA A 22 9.61 9.26 -12.33
C ALA A 22 9.16 7.94 -13.00
N PRO A 23 9.99 6.88 -13.15
CA PRO A 23 9.51 5.63 -13.76
C PRO A 23 8.36 4.95 -12.99
N TRP A 24 8.12 5.35 -11.73
CA TRP A 24 7.11 4.77 -10.85
C TRP A 24 5.89 5.68 -10.62
N THR A 25 5.81 6.83 -11.30
CA THR A 25 4.75 7.82 -11.07
C THR A 25 3.35 7.20 -11.14
N VAL A 26 3.10 6.33 -12.12
CA VAL A 26 1.79 5.64 -12.27
C VAL A 26 1.45 4.82 -11.03
N TRP A 27 2.41 4.12 -10.44
CA TRP A 27 2.17 3.31 -9.24
C TRP A 27 1.91 4.17 -8.00
N GLU A 28 2.60 5.29 -7.88
CA GLU A 28 2.40 6.26 -6.81
C GLU A 28 1.02 6.92 -6.89
N GLU A 29 0.56 7.28 -8.10
CA GLU A 29 -0.78 7.81 -8.33
C GLU A 29 -1.86 6.78 -7.99
N LEU A 30 -1.69 5.52 -8.39
CA LEU A 30 -2.61 4.44 -8.02
C LEU A 30 -2.65 4.20 -6.51
N LEU A 31 -1.51 4.30 -5.82
CA LEU A 31 -1.46 4.20 -4.37
C LEU A 31 -2.20 5.36 -3.69
N ASP A 32 -2.01 6.59 -4.17
CA ASP A 32 -2.71 7.77 -3.66
C ASP A 32 -4.23 7.64 -3.86
N ASP A 33 -4.65 7.10 -5.01
CA ASP A 33 -6.05 6.79 -5.30
C ASP A 33 -6.64 5.74 -4.36
N ALA A 34 -5.95 4.61 -4.17
CA ALA A 34 -6.39 3.56 -3.24
C ALA A 34 -6.50 4.07 -1.79
N ARG A 35 -5.60 4.96 -1.38
CA ARG A 35 -5.63 5.60 -0.05
C ARG A 35 -6.81 6.54 0.08
N ARG A 36 -7.10 7.35 -0.94
CA ARG A 36 -8.25 8.27 -0.96
C ARG A 36 -9.57 7.52 -0.90
N GLU A 37 -9.71 6.43 -1.64
CA GLU A 37 -10.88 5.54 -1.59
C GLU A 37 -10.96 4.72 -0.28
N SER A 38 -9.94 4.79 0.59
CA SER A 38 -9.89 4.07 1.86
C SER A 38 -10.13 2.56 1.69
N LEU A 39 -9.54 1.98 0.64
CA LEU A 39 -9.70 0.57 0.34
C LEU A 39 -9.23 -0.30 1.49
N GLN A 40 -9.98 -1.37 1.75
CA GLN A 40 -9.70 -2.27 2.85
C GLN A 40 -8.78 -3.41 2.41
N PRO A 41 -7.83 -3.83 3.26
CA PRO A 41 -7.00 -5.00 3.01
C PRO A 41 -7.87 -6.25 2.78
N GLY A 42 -7.48 -7.08 1.81
CA GLY A 42 -8.24 -8.29 1.44
C GLY A 42 -8.24 -9.37 2.51
N ASP A 43 -7.30 -9.34 3.44
CA ASP A 43 -7.13 -10.25 4.57
C ASP A 43 -7.67 -9.67 5.90
N LYS A 44 -8.32 -8.49 5.85
CA LYS A 44 -8.97 -7.89 7.01
C LYS A 44 -10.05 -8.82 7.57
N LEU A 45 -9.96 -9.13 8.87
CA LEU A 45 -11.02 -9.84 9.59
C LEU A 45 -12.31 -9.01 9.57
N GLY A 46 -13.43 -9.65 9.21
CA GLY A 46 -14.73 -8.98 9.12
C GLY A 46 -14.89 -8.07 7.90
N LEU A 47 -14.10 -8.27 6.85
CA LEU A 47 -14.28 -7.58 5.57
C LEU A 47 -15.70 -7.81 5.03
N THR A 48 -16.44 -6.73 4.86
CA THR A 48 -17.84 -6.77 4.42
C THR A 48 -17.93 -6.91 2.90
N THR A 49 -19.05 -7.47 2.42
CA THR A 49 -19.34 -7.57 0.98
C THR A 49 -19.32 -6.21 0.29
N ALA A 50 -19.73 -5.14 0.98
CA ALA A 50 -19.70 -3.79 0.44
C ALA A 50 -18.26 -3.27 0.24
N GLU A 51 -17.38 -3.49 1.21
CA GLU A 51 -15.95 -3.17 1.11
C GLU A 51 -15.27 -3.99 -0.01
N MET A 52 -15.60 -5.28 -0.13
CA MET A 52 -15.11 -6.13 -1.23
C MET A 52 -15.54 -5.60 -2.60
N ALA A 53 -16.83 -5.27 -2.77
CA ALA A 53 -17.36 -4.73 -4.01
C ALA A 53 -16.78 -3.35 -4.35
N HIS A 54 -16.50 -2.53 -3.34
CA HIS A 54 -15.82 -1.26 -3.52
C HIS A 54 -14.39 -1.44 -4.05
N SER A 55 -13.61 -2.32 -3.43
CA SER A 55 -12.27 -2.67 -3.91
C SER A 55 -12.27 -3.26 -5.33
N GLU A 56 -13.28 -4.06 -5.69
CA GLU A 56 -13.36 -4.61 -7.05
C GLU A 56 -13.68 -3.54 -8.10
N ARG A 57 -14.57 -2.60 -7.80
CA ARG A 57 -14.84 -1.46 -8.68
C ARG A 57 -13.60 -0.62 -8.92
N TRP A 58 -12.81 -0.37 -7.88
CA TRP A 58 -11.53 0.34 -8.03
C TRP A 58 -10.57 -0.46 -8.92
N ARG A 59 -10.40 -1.77 -8.68
CA ARG A 59 -9.55 -2.63 -9.53
C ARG A 59 -9.97 -2.64 -10.99
N ALA A 60 -11.27 -2.63 -11.27
CA ALA A 60 -11.79 -2.60 -12.63
C ALA A 60 -11.42 -1.30 -13.39
N GLY A 61 -11.20 -0.18 -12.69
CA GLY A 61 -10.75 1.08 -13.29
C GLY A 61 -9.23 1.18 -13.51
N VAL A 62 -8.45 0.29 -12.87
CA VAL A 62 -6.98 0.25 -12.93
C VAL A 62 -6.45 -0.83 -13.86
N ARG A 63 -7.23 -1.89 -14.09
CA ARG A 63 -6.90 -3.03 -14.96
C ARG A 63 -6.90 -2.66 -16.45
#